data_AF-A0A9E7JMX4-F1
#
_entry.id   AF-A0A9E7JMX4-F1
#
_cell.length_a   1.000
_cell.length_b   1.000
_cell.length_c   1.000
_cell.angle_alpha   90.00
_cell.angle_beta   90.00
_cell.angle_gamma   90.00
#
_symmetry.space_group_name_H-M   'P 1'
#
loop_
_entity.id
_entity.type
_entity.pdbx_description
1 polymer ?
#
loop_
_entity_poly.entity_id
_entity_poly.type
_entity_poly.pdbx_seq_one_letter_code
_entity_poly.pdbx_strand_id
1 'polypeptide(L)'
;VWGGNPAKFLRKLTEEEVAFISQSATNYTNLAQVHAVENAKSFDEIEFEKVLRKKFARRDEEYDSMLGVVREVPPELILPDNILPDKSPKP
;
A
#
# COMPACT_ATOMS: atom_id res chain seq x y z
N VAL A 1 -20.62 -21.08 -8.98
CA VAL A 1 -20.73 -19.95 -9.91
C VAL A 1 -22.15 -19.86 -10.44
N TRP A 2 -22.77 -18.70 -10.22
CA TRP A 2 -24.08 -18.35 -10.76
C TRP A 2 -23.91 -17.14 -11.66
N GLY A 3 -24.67 -17.07 -12.77
CA GLY A 3 -24.59 -15.95 -13.69
C GLY A 3 -25.78 -15.89 -14.64
N GLY A 4 -25.91 -14.77 -15.36
CA GLY A 4 -27.02 -14.49 -16.27
C GLY A 4 -28.18 -13.71 -15.63
N ASN A 5 -29.14 -13.31 -16.46
CA ASN A 5 -30.38 -12.66 -16.04
C ASN A 5 -31.58 -13.40 -16.70
N PRO A 6 -32.34 -14.23 -15.96
CA PRO A 6 -32.19 -14.56 -14.54
C PRO A 6 -30.95 -15.43 -14.24
N ALA A 7 -30.50 -15.42 -12.98
CA ALA A 7 -29.32 -16.16 -12.56
C ALA A 7 -29.52 -17.68 -12.69
N LYS A 8 -28.57 -18.36 -13.33
CA LYS A 8 -28.51 -19.82 -13.47
C LYS A 8 -27.23 -20.37 -12.89
N PHE A 9 -27.30 -21.58 -12.33
CA PHE A 9 -26.12 -22.31 -11.89
C PHE A 9 -25.29 -22.74 -13.11
N LEU A 10 -24.01 -22.39 -13.13
CA LEU A 10 -23.10 -22.69 -14.24
C LEU A 10 -22.14 -23.82 -13.90
N ARG A 11 -21.50 -23.74 -12.72
CA ARG A 11 -20.56 -24.75 -12.22
C ARG A 11 -20.28 -24.58 -10.73
N LYS A 12 -19.63 -25.57 -10.12
CA LYS A 12 -19.04 -25.46 -8.78
C LYS A 12 -17.77 -24.59 -8.82
N LEU A 13 -17.42 -24.00 -7.67
CA LEU A 13 -16.16 -23.28 -7.50
C LEU A 13 -15.02 -24.29 -7.39
N THR A 14 -13.85 -23.96 -7.95
CA THR A 14 -12.63 -24.73 -7.73
C THR A 14 -11.97 -24.33 -6.41
N GLU A 15 -11.08 -25.17 -5.87
CA GLU A 15 -10.36 -24.87 -4.62
C GLU A 15 -9.48 -23.62 -4.75
N GLU A 16 -8.84 -23.44 -5.91
CA GLU A 16 -8.05 -22.25 -6.24
C GLU A 16 -8.89 -20.97 -6.20
N GLU A 17 -10.13 -21.01 -6.71
CA GLU A 17 -11.02 -19.84 -6.68
C GLU A 17 -11.46 -19.50 -5.26
N VAL A 18 -11.68 -20.51 -4.40
CA VAL A 18 -12.02 -20.29 -3.00
C VAL A 18 -10.85 -19.67 -2.24
N ALA A 19 -9.63 -20.17 -2.47
CA ALA A 19 -8.41 -19.59 -1.92
C ALA A 19 -8.20 -18.15 -2.42
N PHE A 20 -8.40 -17.91 -3.72
CA PHE A 20 -8.27 -16.59 -4.33
C PHE A 20 -9.27 -15.58 -3.77
N ILE A 21 -10.54 -15.97 -3.56
CA ILE A 21 -11.55 -15.08 -2.96
C ILE A 21 -11.11 -14.67 -1.54
N SER A 22 -10.59 -15.61 -0.76
CA SER A 22 -10.13 -15.33 0.61
C SER A 22 -8.91 -14.40 0.62
N GLN A 23 -7.92 -14.66 -0.23
CA GLN A 23 -6.72 -13.83 -0.34
C GLN A 23 -7.05 -12.43 -0.89
N SER A 24 -7.88 -12.36 -1.93
CA SER A 24 -8.28 -11.08 -2.54
C SER A 24 -9.09 -10.22 -1.59
N ALA A 25 -9.94 -10.80 -0.73
CA ALA A 25 -10.64 -10.04 0.31
C ALA A 25 -9.66 -9.35 1.27
N THR A 26 -8.61 -10.06 1.70
CA THR A 26 -7.56 -9.50 2.56
C THR A 26 -6.80 -8.39 1.82
N ASN A 27 -6.37 -8.66 0.59
CA ASN A 27 -5.62 -7.70 -0.22
C ASN A 27 -6.41 -6.41 -0.48
N TYR A 28 -7.67 -6.52 -0.89
CA TYR A 28 -8.50 -5.36 -1.19
C TYR A 28 -8.91 -4.59 0.07
N THR A 29 -9.10 -5.27 1.20
CA THR A 29 -9.35 -4.59 2.49
C THR A 29 -8.14 -3.77 2.91
N ASN A 30 -6.94 -4.33 2.79
CA ASN A 30 -5.70 -3.62 3.09
C ASN A 30 -5.52 -2.40 2.17
N LEU A 31 -5.73 -2.59 0.87
CA LEU A 31 -5.66 -1.49 -0.10
C LEU A 31 -6.68 -0.39 0.19
N ALA A 32 -7.93 -0.76 0.50
CA ALA A 32 -8.98 0.19 0.85
C ALA A 32 -8.64 0.97 2.14
N GLN A 33 -8.05 0.33 3.14
CA GLN A 33 -7.61 0.99 4.36
C GLN A 33 -6.54 2.05 4.08
N VAL A 34 -5.56 1.74 3.23
CA VAL A 34 -4.51 2.69 2.82
C VAL A 34 -5.12 3.89 2.11
N HIS A 35 -6.04 3.65 1.17
CA HIS A 35 -6.74 4.73 0.48
C HIS A 35 -7.62 5.56 1.41
N ALA A 36 -8.26 4.94 2.40
CA ALA A 36 -9.07 5.67 3.37
C ALA A 36 -8.20 6.65 4.18
N VAL A 37 -7.01 6.24 4.60
CA VAL A 37 -6.06 7.11 5.32
C VAL A 37 -5.54 8.23 4.42
N GLU A 38 -5.11 7.92 3.20
CA GLU A 38 -4.60 8.92 2.25
C GLU A 38 -5.66 9.95 1.87
N ASN A 39 -6.89 9.51 1.58
CA ASN A 39 -7.97 10.38 1.14
C ASN A 39 -8.61 11.19 2.27
N ALA A 40 -8.35 10.84 3.54
CA ALA A 40 -8.84 11.58 4.70
C ALA A 40 -7.96 12.79 5.08
N LYS A 41 -6.79 12.96 4.44
CA LYS A 41 -5.85 14.04 4.73
C LYS A 41 -6.44 15.41 4.42
N SER A 42 -6.17 16.36 5.31
CA SER A 42 -6.47 17.78 5.11
C SER A 42 -5.53 18.40 4.08
N PHE A 43 -5.91 19.58 3.57
CA PHE A 43 -5.09 20.32 2.60
C PHE A 43 -3.67 20.61 3.13
N ASP A 44 -3.56 21.04 4.40
CA ASP A 44 -2.28 21.40 5.01
C ASP A 44 -1.35 20.19 5.13
N GLU A 45 -1.88 19.02 5.50
CA GLU A 45 -1.14 17.76 5.57
C GLU A 45 -0.64 17.34 4.18
N ILE A 46 -1.48 17.48 3.15
CA ILE A 46 -1.12 17.16 1.76
C ILE A 46 0.02 18.06 1.27
N GLU A 47 -0.08 19.37 1.46
CA GLU A 47 0.97 20.30 1.02
C GLU A 47 2.27 20.12 1.81
N PHE A 48 2.19 19.86 3.12
CA PHE A 48 3.35 19.54 3.94
C PHE A 48 4.07 18.27 3.45
N GLU A 49 3.32 17.19 3.22
CA GLU A 49 3.86 15.93 2.75
C GLU A 49 4.48 16.06 1.36
N LYS A 50 3.86 16.81 0.46
CA LYS A 50 4.38 17.10 -0.88
C LYS A 50 5.72 17.85 -0.83
N VAL A 51 5.85 18.83 0.07
CA VAL A 51 7.13 19.54 0.30
C VAL A 51 8.18 18.58 0.87
N LEU A 52 7.81 17.73 1.82
CA LEU A 52 8.71 16.70 2.36
C LEU A 52 9.17 15.74 1.26
N ARG A 53 8.26 15.11 0.52
CA ARG A 53 8.58 14.20 -0.60
C ARG A 53 9.51 14.87 -1.60
N LYS A 54 9.28 16.15 -1.93
CA LYS A 54 10.17 16.93 -2.82
C LYS A 54 11.56 17.17 -2.23
N LYS A 55 11.66 17.47 -0.93
CA LYS A 55 12.95 17.64 -0.22
C LYS A 55 13.77 16.36 -0.23
N PHE A 56 13.13 15.20 -0.07
CA PHE A 56 13.82 13.91 0.00
C PHE A 56 13.98 13.21 -1.37
N ALA A 57 13.25 13.62 -2.41
CA ALA A 57 13.34 13.02 -3.75
C ALA A 57 14.65 13.35 -4.51
N ARG A 58 15.28 14.50 -4.24
CA ARG A 58 16.58 14.86 -4.81
C ARG A 58 17.70 14.34 -3.89
N ARG A 59 18.17 13.14 -4.18
CA ARG A 59 19.28 12.47 -3.51
C ARG A 59 20.57 12.76 -4.25
N ASP A 60 21.35 13.71 -3.75
CA ASP A 60 22.74 13.90 -4.17
C ASP A 60 23.62 13.17 -3.16
N GLU A 61 23.86 11.87 -3.43
CA GLU A 61 24.61 10.99 -2.52
C GLU A 61 26.03 11.48 -2.27
N GLU A 62 26.64 12.10 -3.28
CA GLU A 62 28.02 12.61 -3.21
C GLU A 62 28.08 13.83 -2.28
N TYR A 63 27.14 14.78 -2.42
CA TYR A 63 27.03 15.95 -1.55
C TYR A 63 26.72 15.61 -0.08
N ASP A 64 25.78 14.70 0.18
CA ASP A 64 25.43 14.29 1.55
C ASP A 64 26.58 13.48 2.21
N SER A 65 27.37 12.73 1.42
CA SER A 65 28.56 12.01 1.92
C SER A 65 29.70 12.94 2.32
N MET A 66 29.96 14.01 1.54
CA MET A 66 30.97 15.01 1.88
C MET A 66 30.63 15.79 3.16
N LEU A 67 29.34 15.93 3.47
CA LEU A 67 28.86 16.61 4.68
C LEU A 67 28.65 15.67 5.88
N GLY A 68 28.81 14.35 5.71
CA GLY A 68 28.60 13.37 6.77
C GLY A 68 27.14 13.30 7.25
N VAL A 69 26.19 13.69 6.41
CA VAL A 69 24.77 13.79 6.79
C VAL A 69 24.10 12.43 6.57
N VAL A 70 23.73 11.75 7.65
CA VAL A 70 22.84 10.59 7.59
C VAL A 70 21.39 11.09 7.65
N ARG A 71 20.65 10.98 6.54
CA ARG A 71 19.22 11.35 6.50
C ARG A 71 18.35 10.11 6.68
N GLU A 72 17.60 10.06 7.77
CA GLU A 72 16.52 9.09 7.99
C GLU A 72 15.25 9.51 7.22
N VAL A 73 14.44 8.53 6.78
CA VAL A 73 13.13 8.81 6.18
C VAL A 73 12.21 9.32 7.28
N PRO A 74 11.59 10.51 7.12
CA PRO A 74 10.67 11.04 8.12
C PRO A 74 9.55 10.04 8.43
N PRO A 75 9.14 9.90 9.71
CA PRO A 75 8.06 9.01 10.11
C PRO A 75 6.77 9.19 9.31
N GLU A 76 6.51 10.41 8.84
CA GLU A 76 5.34 10.81 8.06
C GLU A 76 5.34 10.24 6.63
N LEU A 77 6.49 9.78 6.13
CA LEU A 77 6.66 9.15 4.81
C LEU A 77 6.81 7.62 4.88
N ILE A 78 6.80 7.04 6.09
CA ILE A 78 6.88 5.60 6.27
C ILE A 78 5.52 4.99 5.90
N LEU A 79 5.54 4.08 4.93
CA LEU A 79 4.34 3.36 4.53
C LEU A 79 3.87 2.45 5.67
N PRO A 80 2.55 2.33 5.91
CA PRO A 80 2.04 1.43 6.93
C PRO A 80 2.46 -0.01 6.65
N ASP A 81 2.75 -0.76 7.73
CA ASP A 81 3.26 -2.14 7.70
C ASP A 81 2.43 -3.09 6.82
N ASN A 82 1.14 -2.80 6.63
CA ASN A 82 0.20 -3.57 5.82
C ASN A 82 0.52 -3.56 4.31
N ILE A 83 1.43 -2.69 3.86
CA ILE A 83 1.90 -2.56 2.47
C ILE A 83 3.26 -3.25 2.27
N LEU A 84 4.00 -3.53 3.35
CA LEU A 84 5.35 -4.10 3.26
C LEU A 84 5.26 -5.63 3.05
N PRO A 85 5.73 -6.15 1.90
CA PRO A 85 5.55 -7.55 1.53
C PRO A 85 6.36 -8.56 2.38
N ASP A 86 7.16 -8.11 3.36
CA ASP A 86 8.24 -8.90 3.98
C ASP A 86 8.08 -9.20 5.48
N LYS A 87 6.87 -9.02 6.05
CA LYS A 87 6.50 -9.56 7.37
C LYS A 87 5.57 -10.78 7.27
N SER A 88 5.65 -11.53 6.17
CA SER A 88 5.13 -12.90 6.16
C SER A 88 6.01 -13.76 7.08
N PRO A 89 5.42 -14.64 7.92
CA PRO A 89 6.22 -15.52 8.76
C PRO A 89 7.01 -16.46 7.83
N LYS A 90 8.34 -16.40 7.91
CA LYS A 90 9.20 -17.37 7.24
C LYS A 90 8.88 -18.78 7.78
N PRO A 91 8.93 -19.83 6.94
CA PRO A 91 8.64 -21.21 7.34
C PRO A 91 9.59 -21.72 8.42
#